data_AF-T1AJZ6-F1
#
_entry.id   AF-T1AJZ6-F1
#
_cell.length_a   1.000
_cell.length_b   1.000
_cell.length_c   1.000
_cell.angle_alpha   90.00
_cell.angle_beta   90.00
_cell.angle_gamma   90.00
#
_symmetry.space_group_name_H-M   'P 1'
#
loop_
_entity.id
_entity.type
_entity.pdbx_description
1 polymer ?
#
loop_
_entity_poly.entity_id
_entity_poly.type
_entity_poly.pdbx_seq_one_letter_code
_entity_poly.pdbx_strand_id
1 'polypeptide(L)'
;MRDNQPRHRQLAKERAKAERKRDSRREKSSALLVCEGKCTEPFYLQGLLQHLGINAASAEIVEGQSKSNALAVVNRARQRFTQVPRDRVFVLIDGEQADMARALKLCLTPV
;
A
#
# COMPACT_ATOMS: atom_id res chain seq x y z
N MET A 1 -1.50 -46.58 -8.58
CA MET A 1 -0.73 -46.51 -7.31
C MET A 1 -0.26 -45.07 -7.16
N ARG A 2 -0.49 -44.41 -6.02
CA ARG A 2 0.00 -43.03 -5.81
C ARG A 2 1.44 -43.14 -5.34
N ASP A 3 2.38 -42.66 -6.15
CA ASP A 3 3.80 -42.57 -5.80
C ASP A 3 4.00 -41.68 -4.59
N ASN A 4 3.95 -42.28 -3.41
CA ASN A 4 4.15 -41.64 -2.12
C ASN A 4 5.65 -41.62 -1.77
N GLN A 5 6.51 -41.29 -2.75
CA GLN A 5 7.95 -41.33 -2.56
C GLN A 5 8.41 -40.14 -1.70
N PRO A 6 9.14 -40.37 -0.59
CA PRO A 6 9.53 -39.33 0.36
C PRO A 6 10.37 -38.21 -0.26
N ARG A 7 11.11 -38.50 -1.34
CA ARG A 7 11.89 -37.53 -2.12
C ARG A 7 11.04 -36.46 -2.80
N HIS A 8 9.89 -36.82 -3.37
CA HIS A 8 8.98 -35.85 -4.00
C HIS A 8 8.42 -34.87 -2.96
N ARG A 9 8.14 -35.36 -1.74
CA ARG A 9 7.63 -34.55 -0.64
C ARG A 9 8.70 -33.60 -0.08
N GLN A 10 9.96 -34.02 -0.03
CA GLN A 10 11.09 -33.17 0.34
C GLN A 10 11.32 -32.06 -0.70
N LEU A 11 11.36 -32.42 -1.99
CA LEU A 11 11.53 -31.46 -3.08
C LEU A 11 10.42 -30.40 -3.11
N ALA A 12 9.16 -30.79 -2.88
CA ALA A 12 8.05 -29.85 -2.78
C ALA A 12 8.20 -28.89 -1.58
N LYS A 13 8.65 -29.39 -0.42
CA LYS A 13 8.91 -28.57 0.77
C LYS A 13 10.08 -27.59 0.54
N GLU A 14 11.13 -28.03 -0.12
CA GLU A 14 12.29 -27.19 -0.44
C GLU A 14 11.93 -26.09 -1.43
N ARG A 15 11.15 -26.41 -2.48
CA ARG A 15 10.61 -25.41 -3.42
C ARG A 15 9.74 -24.38 -2.72
N ALA A 16 8.77 -24.81 -1.90
CA ALA A 16 7.92 -23.89 -1.14
C ALA A 16 8.74 -23.02 -0.15
N LYS A 17 9.81 -23.56 0.44
CA LYS A 17 10.71 -22.81 1.32
C LYS A 17 11.54 -21.79 0.53
N ALA A 18 12.02 -22.16 -0.65
CA ALA A 18 12.78 -21.29 -1.54
C ALA A 18 11.91 -20.16 -2.10
N GLU A 19 10.67 -20.46 -2.52
CA GLU A 19 9.68 -19.48 -2.96
C GLU A 19 9.37 -18.46 -1.85
N ARG A 20 9.06 -18.92 -0.63
CA ARG A 20 8.87 -18.02 0.53
C ARG A 20 10.09 -17.16 0.83
N LYS A 21 11.29 -17.72 0.70
CA LYS A 21 12.55 -16.98 0.93
C LYS A 21 12.78 -15.95 -0.17
N ARG A 22 12.36 -16.23 -1.40
CA ARG A 22 12.42 -15.31 -2.55
C ARG A 22 11.42 -14.16 -2.37
N ASP A 23 10.20 -14.45 -1.93
CA ASP A 23 9.20 -13.44 -1.58
C ASP A 23 9.65 -12.55 -0.41
N SER A 24 10.33 -13.12 0.59
CA SER A 24 10.89 -12.33 1.71
C SER A 24 12.02 -11.37 1.32
N ARG A 25 12.61 -11.58 0.14
CA ARG A 25 13.73 -10.80 -0.41
C ARG A 25 13.28 -9.77 -1.46
N ARG A 26 12.00 -9.77 -1.82
CA ARG A 26 11.39 -8.65 -2.57
C ARG A 26 11.55 -7.41 -1.68
N GLU A 27 12.12 -6.33 -2.21
CA GLU A 27 12.30 -5.07 -1.47
C GLU A 27 11.01 -4.77 -0.72
N LYS A 28 11.10 -4.71 0.61
CA LYS A 28 9.95 -4.48 1.48
C LYS A 28 9.56 -3.01 1.38
N SER A 29 8.98 -2.63 0.24
CA SER A 29 8.45 -1.30 0.02
C SER A 29 7.34 -1.05 1.03
N SER A 30 7.48 0.03 1.78
CA SER A 30 6.53 0.53 2.77
C SER A 30 5.61 1.56 2.13
N ALA A 31 4.38 1.67 2.64
CA ALA A 31 3.40 2.60 2.09
C ALA A 31 2.69 3.41 3.16
N LEU A 32 2.40 4.68 2.84
CA LEU A 32 1.45 5.51 3.55
C LEU A 32 0.23 5.72 2.64
N LEU A 33 -0.96 5.43 3.13
CA LEU A 33 -2.21 5.59 2.39
C LEU A 33 -3.09 6.54 3.18
N VAL A 34 -3.51 7.64 2.55
CA VAL A 34 -4.32 8.66 3.19
C VAL A 34 -5.64 8.76 2.45
N CYS A 35 -6.72 8.36 3.13
CA CYS A 35 -8.06 8.38 2.56
C CYS A 35 -8.74 9.72 2.81
N GLU A 36 -9.64 10.13 1.93
CA GLU A 36 -10.53 11.27 2.13
C GLU A 36 -11.59 10.98 3.19
N GLY A 37 -12.22 9.80 3.10
CA GLY A 37 -13.25 9.27 4.00
C GLY A 37 -12.79 8.10 4.88
N LYS A 38 -13.74 7.59 5.67
CA LYS A 38 -13.51 6.58 6.73
C LYS A 38 -14.06 5.19 6.41
N CYS A 39 -14.92 5.08 5.41
CA CYS A 39 -15.79 3.90 5.29
C CYS A 39 -15.37 2.98 4.16
N THR A 40 -15.33 3.48 2.93
CA THR A 40 -15.14 2.66 1.73
C THR A 40 -13.67 2.59 1.31
N GLU A 41 -12.96 3.72 1.37
CA GLU A 41 -11.61 3.81 0.82
C GLU A 41 -10.57 2.90 1.51
N PRO A 42 -10.60 2.68 2.84
CA PRO A 42 -9.67 1.76 3.48
C PRO A 42 -9.72 0.33 2.95
N PHE A 43 -10.87 -0.14 2.45
CA PHE A 43 -11.05 -1.52 1.99
C PHE A 43 -10.62 -1.77 0.54
N TYR A 44 -10.57 -0.75 -0.32
CA TYR A 44 -10.04 -0.89 -1.68
C TYR A 44 -8.53 -1.22 -1.71
N LEU A 45 -7.85 -1.02 -0.59
CA LEU A 45 -6.40 -0.99 -0.52
C LEU A 45 -5.75 -2.36 -0.48
N GLN A 46 -6.44 -3.42 -0.05
CA GLN A 46 -5.82 -4.75 0.02
C GLN A 46 -5.37 -5.25 -1.36
N GLY A 47 -6.23 -5.11 -2.38
CA GLY A 47 -5.90 -5.49 -3.75
C GLY A 47 -4.76 -4.66 -4.34
N LEU A 48 -4.76 -3.34 -4.06
CA LEU A 48 -3.71 -2.43 -4.52
C LEU A 48 -2.36 -2.78 -3.90
N LEU A 49 -2.30 -2.99 -2.59
CA LEU A 49 -1.07 -3.36 -1.88
C LEU A 49 -0.52 -4.68 -2.41
N GLN A 50 -1.40 -5.68 -2.62
CA GLN A 50 -1.01 -6.96 -3.19
C GLN A 50 -0.44 -6.82 -4.61
N HIS A 51 -1.11 -6.06 -5.48
CA HIS A 51 -0.65 -5.80 -6.84
C HIS A 51 0.74 -5.13 -6.86
N LEU A 52 0.96 -4.19 -5.94
CA LEU A 52 2.23 -3.48 -5.79
C LEU A 52 3.30 -4.30 -5.05
N GLY A 53 2.97 -5.48 -4.53
CA GLY A 53 3.87 -6.32 -3.73
C GLY A 53 4.19 -5.75 -2.35
N ILE A 54 3.37 -4.83 -1.84
CA ILE A 54 3.52 -4.19 -0.54
C ILE A 54 2.82 -5.06 0.50
N ASN A 55 3.54 -5.45 1.54
CA ASN A 55 2.94 -6.16 2.65
C ASN A 55 2.01 -5.21 3.43
N ALA A 56 0.79 -5.66 3.74
CA ALA A 56 -0.16 -4.90 4.56
C ALA A 56 0.43 -4.46 5.92
N ALA A 57 1.30 -5.27 6.53
CA ALA A 57 2.00 -4.90 7.77
C ALA A 57 3.03 -3.76 7.59
N SER A 58 3.45 -3.49 6.35
CA SER A 58 4.36 -2.40 5.98
C SER A 58 3.60 -1.18 5.43
N ALA A 59 2.27 -1.25 5.38
CA ALA A 59 1.38 -0.17 4.99
C ALA A 59 0.78 0.49 6.24
N GLU A 60 0.66 1.81 6.20
CA GLU A 60 -0.07 2.59 7.18
C GLU A 60 -1.27 3.25 6.48
N ILE A 61 -2.47 3.04 7.03
CA ILE A 61 -3.69 3.63 6.51
C ILE A 61 -4.13 4.73 7.47
N VAL A 62 -4.17 5.96 6.97
CA VAL A 62 -4.73 7.12 7.64
C VAL A 62 -6.15 7.29 7.13
N GLU A 63 -7.10 6.92 7.97
CA GLU A 63 -8.51 7.15 7.70
C GLU A 63 -8.79 8.65 7.52
N GLY A 64 -9.76 8.92 6.66
CA GLY A 64 -10.13 10.26 6.31
C GLY A 64 -10.97 10.99 7.35
N GLN A 65 -11.27 12.25 7.04
CA GLN A 65 -12.23 13.05 7.78
C GLN A 65 -13.30 13.47 6.78
N SER A 66 -14.55 13.09 7.04
CA SER A 66 -15.67 13.38 6.15
C SER A 66 -15.69 14.87 5.76
N LYS A 67 -15.86 15.15 4.46
CA LYS A 67 -15.85 16.51 3.85
C LYS A 67 -14.46 17.19 3.74
N SER A 68 -13.37 16.42 3.72
CA SER A 68 -12.04 16.95 3.40
C SER A 68 -11.92 17.16 1.89
N ASN A 69 -11.40 18.31 1.44
CA ASN A 69 -11.09 18.51 0.02
C ASN A 69 -9.73 17.89 -0.37
N ALA A 70 -9.48 17.73 -1.66
CA ALA A 70 -8.29 17.10 -2.23
C ALA A 70 -7.00 17.70 -1.67
N LEU A 71 -6.94 19.03 -1.57
CA LEU A 71 -5.76 19.73 -1.06
C LEU A 71 -5.53 19.44 0.43
N ALA A 72 -6.58 19.35 1.24
CA ALA A 72 -6.47 18.98 2.65
C ALA A 72 -5.96 17.54 2.82
N VAL A 73 -6.43 16.60 2.00
CA VAL A 73 -5.96 15.20 2.06
C VAL A 73 -4.47 15.11 1.69
N VAL A 74 -4.03 15.81 0.63
CA VAL A 74 -2.61 15.84 0.25
C VAL A 74 -1.75 16.49 1.34
N ASN A 75 -2.19 17.60 1.93
CA ASN A 75 -1.46 18.24 3.03
C ASN A 75 -1.32 17.31 4.24
N ARG A 76 -2.38 16.58 4.60
CA ARG A 76 -2.33 15.57 5.66
C ARG A 76 -1.34 14.46 5.33
N ALA A 77 -1.29 14.01 4.07
CA ALA A 77 -0.31 13.02 3.63
C ALA A 77 1.13 13.54 3.75
N ARG A 78 1.39 14.78 3.35
CA ARG A 78 2.71 15.41 3.51
C ARG A 78 3.11 15.54 4.97
N GLN A 79 2.21 16.04 5.82
CA GLN A 79 2.45 16.17 7.26
C GLN A 79 2.70 14.80 7.92
N ARG A 80 1.98 13.76 7.50
CA ARG A 80 2.18 12.43 8.06
C ARG A 80 3.48 11.81 7.56
N PHE A 81 3.84 12.02 6.30
CA PHE A 81 5.10 11.56 5.72
C PHE A 81 6.33 12.15 6.43
N THR A 82 6.30 13.43 6.83
CA THR A 82 7.42 14.03 7.59
C THR A 82 7.59 13.40 8.98
N GLN A 83 6.51 12.89 9.58
CA GLN A 83 6.56 12.17 10.86
C GLN A 83 6.96 10.70 10.69
N VAL A 84 6.46 10.06 9.63
CA VAL A 84 6.68 8.64 9.35
C VAL A 84 6.97 8.48 7.85
N PRO A 85 8.23 8.61 7.44
CA PRO A 85 8.61 8.44 6.04
C PRO A 85 8.31 7.03 5.54
N ARG A 86 7.88 6.92 4.28
CA ARG A 86 7.57 5.66 3.58
C ARG A 86 8.07 5.70 2.14
N ASP A 87 8.31 4.54 1.55
CA ASP A 87 8.81 4.49 0.17
C ASP A 87 7.78 4.97 -0.86
N ARG A 88 6.49 4.82 -0.54
CA ARG A 88 5.38 5.25 -1.39
C ARG A 88 4.30 5.93 -0.55
N VAL A 89 3.71 6.99 -1.10
CA VAL A 89 2.58 7.70 -0.51
C VAL A 89 1.43 7.71 -1.51
N PHE A 90 0.26 7.26 -1.07
CA PHE A 90 -0.96 7.23 -1.84
C PHE A 90 -2.01 8.11 -1.18
N VAL A 91 -2.66 8.95 -1.98
CA VAL A 91 -3.78 9.79 -1.55
C VAL A 91 -5.02 9.32 -2.30
N LEU A 92 -6.06 8.96 -1.55
CA LEU A 92 -7.32 8.48 -2.10
C LEU A 92 -8.37 9.56 -1.93
N ILE A 93 -8.94 9.99 -3.06
CA ILE A 93 -9.95 11.04 -3.15
C ILE A 93 -11.12 10.44 -3.94
N ASP A 94 -12.32 10.50 -3.37
CA ASP A 94 -13.53 9.97 -4.00
C ASP A 94 -14.21 11.09 -4.81
N GLY A 95 -14.28 10.91 -6.13
CA GLY A 95 -14.88 11.87 -7.05
C GLY A 95 -13.96 13.00 -7.52
N GLU A 96 -14.46 13.77 -8.50
CA GLU A 96 -13.80 14.99 -8.96
C GLU A 96 -14.07 16.16 -8.01
N GLN A 97 -12.99 16.81 -7.58
CA GLN A 97 -13.05 17.97 -6.71
C GLN A 97 -12.42 19.18 -7.40
N ALA A 98 -12.96 20.38 -7.13
CA ALA A 98 -12.56 21.62 -7.79
C ALA A 98 -11.06 21.95 -7.61
N ASP A 99 -10.44 21.48 -6.54
CA ASP A 99 -9.05 21.74 -6.16
C ASP A 99 -8.07 20.64 -6.59
N MET A 100 -8.50 19.64 -7.36
CA MET A 100 -7.65 18.53 -7.85
C MET A 100 -6.40 19.00 -8.58
N ALA A 101 -6.51 20.01 -9.45
CA ALA A 101 -5.36 20.56 -10.16
C ALA A 101 -4.29 21.15 -9.22
N ARG A 102 -4.72 21.74 -8.09
CA ARG A 102 -3.81 22.27 -7.07
C ARG A 102 -3.19 21.15 -6.25
N ALA A 103 -3.99 20.15 -5.88
CA ALA A 103 -3.52 18.96 -5.17
C ALA A 103 -2.44 18.22 -5.97
N LEU A 104 -2.64 18.02 -7.27
CA LEU A 104 -1.65 17.41 -8.17
C LEU A 104 -0.35 18.20 -8.25
N LYS A 105 -0.42 19.53 -8.39
CA LYS A 105 0.78 20.39 -8.34
C LYS A 105 1.53 20.22 -7.02
N LEU A 106 0.82 20.09 -5.91
CA LEU A 106 1.42 19.93 -4.59
C LEU A 106 2.14 18.57 -4.45
N CYS A 107 1.65 17.51 -5.08
CA CYS A 107 2.30 16.20 -5.11
C CYS A 107 3.64 16.22 -5.89
N LEU A 108 3.80 17.14 -6.84
CA LEU A 108 5.05 17.32 -7.60
C LEU A 108 6.08 18.15 -6.84
N THR A 109 5.67 18.83 -5.77
CA THR A 109 6.56 19.61 -4.94
C THR A 109 7.23 18.71 -3.91
N PRO A 110 8.58 18.71 -3.80
CA PRO A 110 9.28 17.96 -2.77
C PRO A 110 8.76 18.30 -1.36
N VAL A 111 8.71 17.29 -0.50
CA VAL A 111 8.32 17.41 0.91
C VAL A 111 9.55 17.54 1.78
#